data_AF-A0A931ZY56-F1
#
_entry.id   AF-A0A931ZY56-F1
#
_cell.length_a   1.000
_cell.length_b   1.000
_cell.length_c   1.000
_cell.angle_alpha   90.00
_cell.angle_beta   90.00
_cell.angle_gamma   90.00
#
_symmetry.space_group_name_H-M   'P 1'
#
loop_
_entity.id
_entity.type
_entity.pdbx_description
1 polymer ?
#
loop_
_entity_poly.entity_id
_entity_poly.type
_entity_poly.pdbx_seq_one_letter_code
_entity_poly.pdbx_strand_id
1 'polypeptide(L)'
;MLEAGPNHLTGEQALFYVRSRFSTSDFDRARRQQQVLLALKDKVLTLGILANPVTLNKIFNSIASHVLTDASGEEMQALLGLAARFGTTPVRRKVFDTAPEGLLEETSVEGAFVL
;
A
#
# COMPACT_ATOMS: atom_id res chain seq x y z
N MET A 1 -17.74 -9.36 -7.74
CA MET A 1 -16.76 -9.71 -6.68
C MET A 1 -15.43 -9.97 -7.39
N LEU A 2 -14.27 -9.68 -6.79
CA LEU A 2 -12.98 -9.99 -7.43
C LEU A 2 -12.73 -11.49 -7.34
N GLU A 3 -12.32 -12.11 -8.45
CA GLU A 3 -11.92 -13.52 -8.46
C GLU A 3 -10.60 -13.70 -7.73
N ALA A 4 -10.38 -14.88 -7.16
CA ALA A 4 -9.11 -15.21 -6.52
C ALA A 4 -7.97 -15.18 -7.54
N GLY A 5 -6.86 -14.53 -7.19
CA GLY A 5 -5.66 -14.42 -8.03
C GLY A 5 -5.35 -12.99 -8.50
N PRO A 6 -4.44 -12.85 -9.48
CA PRO A 6 -4.03 -11.55 -10.00
C PRO A 6 -5.19 -10.83 -10.70
N ASN A 7 -5.47 -9.61 -10.27
CA ASN A 7 -6.47 -8.74 -10.90
C ASN A 7 -5.84 -7.38 -11.20
N HIS A 8 -6.15 -6.81 -12.37
CA HIS A 8 -5.81 -5.43 -12.67
C HIS A 8 -6.99 -4.53 -12.27
N LEU A 9 -6.73 -3.55 -11.40
CA LEU A 9 -7.78 -2.69 -10.85
C LEU A 9 -7.68 -1.29 -11.42
N THR A 10 -8.81 -0.73 -11.84
CA THR A 10 -8.96 0.71 -12.06
C THR A 10 -8.88 1.46 -10.74
N GLY A 11 -8.74 2.79 -10.77
CA GLY A 11 -8.72 3.61 -9.54
C GLY A 11 -9.97 3.43 -8.68
N GLU A 12 -11.15 3.37 -9.31
CA GLU A 12 -12.43 3.13 -8.61
C GLU A 12 -12.49 1.72 -8.00
N GLN A 13 -12.07 0.69 -8.76
CA GLN A 13 -12.02 -0.69 -8.25
C GLN A 13 -11.02 -0.84 -7.10
N ALA A 14 -9.86 -0.18 -7.18
CA ALA A 14 -8.87 -0.16 -6.12
C ALA A 14 -9.42 0.53 -4.86
N LEU A 15 -10.15 1.64 -5.01
CA LEU A 15 -10.81 2.33 -3.89
C LEU A 15 -11.85 1.44 -3.21
N PHE A 16 -12.71 0.76 -4.00
CA PHE A 16 -13.66 -0.21 -3.45
C PHE A 16 -12.93 -1.38 -2.76
N TYR A 17 -11.86 -1.89 -3.37
CA TYR A 17 -11.09 -3.00 -2.83
C TYR A 17 -10.47 -2.67 -1.47
N VAL A 18 -9.87 -1.50 -1.28
CA VAL A 18 -9.25 -1.12 0.01
C VAL A 18 -10.27 -0.72 1.08
N ARG A 19 -11.49 -0.35 0.70
CA ARG A 19 -12.56 0.06 1.62
C ARG A 19 -13.53 -1.05 1.99
N SER A 20 -13.58 -2.15 1.23
CA SER A 20 -14.54 -3.23 1.47
C SER A 20 -14.42 -3.76 2.91
N ARG A 21 -15.57 -3.98 3.55
CA ARG A 21 -15.71 -4.60 4.89
C ARG A 21 -16.62 -5.83 4.86
N PHE A 22 -17.04 -6.25 3.66
CA PHE A 22 -18.22 -7.09 3.47
C PHE A 22 -18.05 -8.54 3.96
N SER A 23 -16.82 -8.98 4.27
CA SER A 23 -16.56 -10.36 4.71
C SER A 23 -15.28 -10.55 5.53
N THR A 24 -14.67 -9.48 6.07
CA THR A 24 -13.29 -9.56 6.62
C THR A 24 -13.04 -8.63 7.80
N SER A 25 -12.05 -8.97 8.63
CA SER A 25 -11.59 -8.17 9.78
C SER A 25 -10.93 -6.84 9.38
N ASP A 26 -10.71 -5.95 10.35
CA ASP A 26 -9.91 -4.73 10.17
C ASP A 26 -8.46 -5.05 9.73
N PHE A 27 -7.93 -6.20 10.17
CA PHE A 27 -6.62 -6.70 9.76
C PHE A 27 -6.58 -7.03 8.27
N ASP A 28 -7.62 -7.65 7.72
CA ASP A 28 -7.72 -7.93 6.29
C ASP A 28 -7.84 -6.66 5.46
N ARG A 29 -8.51 -5.63 5.99
CA ARG A 29 -8.55 -4.32 5.35
C ARG A 29 -7.15 -3.70 5.29
N ALA A 30 -6.39 -3.76 6.39
CA ALA A 30 -5.01 -3.28 6.42
C ALA A 30 -4.10 -4.06 5.44
N ARG A 31 -4.28 -5.39 5.34
CA ARG A 31 -3.57 -6.22 4.34
C ARG A 31 -3.84 -5.76 2.91
N ARG A 32 -5.11 -5.48 2.56
CA ARG A 32 -5.51 -4.98 1.24
C ARG A 32 -4.95 -3.59 0.93
N GLN A 33 -4.94 -2.69 1.91
CA GLN A 33 -4.32 -1.37 1.77
C GLN A 33 -2.83 -1.50 1.48
N GLN A 34 -2.11 -2.34 2.23
CA GLN A 34 -0.69 -2.61 1.98
C GLN A 34 -0.44 -3.26 0.61
N GLN A 35 -1.32 -4.15 0.13
CA GLN A 35 -1.22 -4.73 -1.22
C GLN A 35 -1.31 -3.66 -2.31
N VAL A 36 -2.24 -2.71 -2.19
CA VAL A 36 -2.37 -1.63 -3.17
C VAL A 36 -1.15 -0.70 -3.15
N LEU A 37 -0.63 -0.36 -1.97
CA LEU A 37 0.59 0.45 -1.86
C LEU A 37 1.80 -0.22 -2.52
N LEU A 38 1.96 -1.54 -2.32
CA LEU A 38 3.03 -2.31 -2.97
C LEU A 38 2.85 -2.39 -4.49
N ALA A 39 1.62 -2.60 -4.97
CA ALA A 39 1.34 -2.62 -6.40
C ALA A 39 1.61 -1.24 -7.06
N LEU A 40 1.29 -0.14 -6.37
CA LEU A 40 1.63 1.21 -6.81
C LEU A 40 3.15 1.42 -6.87
N LYS A 41 3.88 1.01 -5.81
CA LYS A 41 5.35 1.06 -5.78
C LYS A 41 5.93 0.29 -6.98
N ASP A 42 5.53 -0.96 -7.17
CA ASP A 42 6.04 -1.81 -8.25
C ASP A 42 5.70 -1.22 -9.63
N LYS A 43 4.52 -0.60 -9.80
CA LYS A 43 4.14 0.08 -11.04
C LYS A 43 5.03 1.29 -11.32
N VAL A 44 5.25 2.16 -10.33
CA VAL A 44 6.09 3.36 -10.48
C VAL A 44 7.56 2.98 -10.75
N LEU A 45 8.04 1.90 -10.14
CA LEU A 45 9.41 1.42 -10.32
C LEU A 45 9.64 0.63 -11.63
N THR A 46 8.63 0.51 -12.50
CA THR A 46 8.86 -0.08 -13.83
C THR A 46 9.86 0.75 -14.63
N LEU A 47 10.79 0.07 -15.32
CA LEU A 47 11.85 0.74 -16.09
C LEU A 47 11.32 1.81 -17.06
N GLY A 48 10.17 1.56 -17.70
CA GLY A 48 9.56 2.52 -18.62
C GLY A 48 9.07 3.82 -17.95
N ILE A 49 8.65 3.77 -16.68
CA ILE A 49 8.28 4.97 -15.92
C ILE A 49 9.54 5.65 -15.38
N LEU A 50 10.47 4.90 -14.78
CA LEU A 50 11.71 5.45 -14.22
C LEU A 50 12.60 6.12 -15.28
N ALA A 51 12.70 5.56 -16.48
CA ALA A 51 13.47 6.13 -17.58
C ALA A 51 12.79 7.32 -18.27
N ASN A 52 11.55 7.67 -17.88
CA ASN A 52 10.77 8.73 -18.49
C ASN A 52 10.50 9.87 -17.49
N PRO A 53 11.37 10.89 -17.42
CA PRO A 53 11.23 12.00 -16.47
C PRO A 53 9.95 12.82 -16.70
N VAL A 54 9.43 12.88 -17.93
CA VAL A 54 8.16 13.55 -18.23
C VAL A 54 6.99 12.82 -17.57
N THR A 55 6.98 11.49 -17.63
CA THR A 55 5.94 10.66 -16.98
C THR A 55 6.03 10.75 -15.46
N LEU A 56 7.23 10.72 -14.88
CA LEU A 56 7.42 10.91 -13.43
C LEU A 56 6.89 12.26 -12.95
N ASN A 57 7.24 13.35 -13.63
CA ASN A 57 6.74 14.68 -13.29
C ASN A 57 5.21 14.78 -13.39
N LYS A 58 4.59 14.14 -14.39
CA LYS A 58 3.12 14.06 -14.49
C LYS A 58 2.50 13.34 -13.30
N ILE A 59 3.09 12.22 -12.87
CA ILE A 59 2.63 11.47 -11.69
C ILE A 59 2.72 12.35 -10.45
N PHE A 60 3.88 12.96 -10.19
CA PHE A 60 4.07 13.86 -9.04
C PHE A 60 3.06 15.00 -9.02
N ASN A 61 2.89 15.71 -10.13
CA ASN A 61 1.94 16.82 -10.22
C ASN A 61 0.48 16.37 -10.03
N SER A 62 0.13 15.15 -10.46
CA SER A 62 -1.23 14.62 -10.24
C SER A 62 -1.51 14.28 -8.77
N ILE A 63 -0.47 13.92 -8.01
CA ILE A 63 -0.58 13.52 -6.61
C ILE A 63 -0.47 14.74 -5.69
N ALA A 64 0.40 15.70 -6.02
CA ALA A 64 0.72 16.84 -5.17
C ALA A 64 -0.50 17.71 -4.79
N SER A 65 -1.55 17.76 -5.62
CA SER A 65 -2.78 18.48 -5.31
C SER A 65 -3.80 17.68 -4.48
N HIS A 66 -3.56 16.38 -4.27
CA HIS A 66 -4.50 15.45 -3.62
C HIS A 66 -3.91 14.77 -2.37
N VAL A 67 -2.61 14.90 -2.14
CA VAL A 67 -1.90 14.31 -1.00
C VAL A 67 -1.19 15.41 -0.23
N LEU A 68 -1.53 15.54 1.04
CA LEU A 68 -0.81 16.39 1.97
C LEU A 68 0.45 15.66 2.46
N THR A 69 1.61 16.27 2.26
CA THR A 69 2.91 15.75 2.68
C THR A 69 3.83 16.91 3.03
N ASP A 70 4.74 16.69 3.98
CA ASP A 70 5.84 17.60 4.32
C ASP A 70 7.10 17.33 3.49
N ALA A 71 7.16 16.19 2.80
CA ALA A 71 8.25 15.86 1.88
C ALA A 71 8.38 16.89 0.76
N SER A 72 9.56 17.52 0.68
CA SER A 72 9.96 18.41 -0.39
C SER A 72 10.14 17.66 -1.72
N GLY A 73 10.20 18.41 -2.83
CA GLY A 73 10.48 17.84 -4.15
C GLY A 73 11.82 17.10 -4.24
N GLU A 74 12.84 17.58 -3.52
CA GLU A 74 14.16 16.95 -3.45
C GLU A 74 14.12 15.64 -2.65
N GLU A 75 13.44 15.63 -1.50
CA GLU A 75 13.26 14.43 -0.68
C GLU A 75 12.48 13.36 -1.44
N MET A 76 11.43 13.75 -2.17
CA MET A 76 10.67 12.82 -3.02
C MET A 76 11.54 12.22 -4.13
N GLN A 77 12.42 13.00 -4.77
CA GLN A 77 13.37 12.47 -5.75
C GLN A 77 14.40 11.53 -5.12
N ALA A 78 14.91 11.86 -3.94
CA ALA A 78 15.84 11.01 -3.19
C ALA A 78 15.18 9.68 -2.80
N LEU A 79 13.93 9.71 -2.32
CA LEU A 79 13.12 8.53 -2.03
C LEU A 79 12.90 7.68 -3.27
N LEU A 80 12.63 8.30 -4.43
CA LEU A 80 12.49 7.56 -5.69
C LEU A 80 13.80 6.87 -6.09
N GLY A 81 14.93 7.56 -5.95
CA GLY A 81 16.26 6.99 -6.20
C GLY A 81 16.57 5.82 -5.26
N LEU A 82 16.21 5.94 -3.98
CA LEU A 82 16.33 4.86 -3.01
C LEU A 82 15.46 3.66 -3.38
N ALA A 83 14.19 3.92 -3.72
CA ALA A 83 13.24 2.89 -4.13
C ALA A 83 13.69 2.17 -5.42
N ALA A 84 14.25 2.89 -6.39
CA ALA A 84 14.82 2.31 -7.61
C ALA A 84 16.03 1.41 -7.34
N ARG A 85 16.87 1.73 -6.35
CA ARG A 85 18.00 0.88 -5.94
C ARG A 85 17.54 -0.42 -5.30
N PHE A 86 16.50 -0.38 -4.47
CA PHE A 86 15.92 -1.58 -3.86
C PHE A 86 15.00 -2.35 -4.82
N GLY A 87 14.46 -1.71 -5.85
CA GLY A 87 13.60 -2.31 -6.87
C GLY A 87 12.41 -3.06 -6.28
N THR A 88 12.26 -4.32 -6.70
CA THR A 88 11.19 -5.23 -6.27
C THR A 88 11.60 -6.12 -5.09
N THR A 89 12.65 -5.75 -4.35
CA THR A 89 13.07 -6.49 -3.15
C THR A 89 11.85 -6.75 -2.25
N PRO A 90 11.64 -8.00 -1.78
CA PRO A 90 10.47 -8.34 -0.99
C PRO A 90 10.37 -7.47 0.27
N VAL A 91 9.33 -6.64 0.32
CA VAL A 91 9.01 -5.87 1.53
C VAL A 91 8.40 -6.84 2.54
N ARG A 92 9.07 -7.02 3.68
CA ARG A 92 8.47 -7.76 4.80
C ARG A 92 7.27 -6.98 5.31
N ARG A 93 6.09 -7.55 5.11
CA ARG A 93 4.81 -6.95 5.48
C ARG A 93 4.35 -7.54 6.81
N LYS A 94 4.09 -6.67 7.78
CA LYS A 94 3.40 -7.03 9.02
C LYS A 94 2.17 -6.14 9.16
N VAL A 95 1.09 -6.76 9.61
CA VAL A 95 -0.12 -6.10 10.07
C VAL A 95 -0.22 -6.50 11.53
N PHE A 96 -0.58 -5.57 12.41
CA PHE A 96 -0.97 -5.93 13.76
C PHE A 96 -2.21 -6.78 13.64
N ASP A 97 -2.09 -8.07 13.90
CA ASP A 97 -3.17 -9.05 13.83
C ASP A 97 -2.98 -10.10 14.91
N THR A 98 -4.01 -10.92 15.13
CA THR A 98 -4.09 -11.93 16.19
C THR A 98 -3.89 -13.35 15.66
N ALA A 99 -3.36 -13.50 14.45
CA ALA A 99 -2.99 -14.83 13.94
C ALA A 99 -1.86 -15.43 14.81
N PRO A 100 -1.58 -16.75 14.72
CA PRO A 100 -0.52 -17.38 15.52
C PRO A 100 0.88 -16.77 15.38
N GLU A 101 1.16 -16.05 14.28
CA GLU A 101 2.39 -15.27 14.04
C GLU A 101 2.15 -13.74 13.99
N GLY A 102 1.00 -13.33 14.51
CA GLY A 102 0.54 -11.97 14.64
C GLY A 102 1.33 -11.19 15.70
N LEU A 103 1.11 -9.89 15.74
CA LEU A 103 1.80 -8.98 16.66
C LEU A 103 0.95 -8.62 17.88
N LEU A 104 -0.28 -9.14 17.97
CA LEU A 104 -1.22 -8.89 19.05
C LEU A 104 -1.62 -10.21 19.70
N GLU A 105 -1.69 -10.21 21.04
CA GLU A 105 -2.27 -11.32 21.80
C GLU A 105 -3.67 -10.92 22.24
N GLU A 106 -4.66 -11.77 21.98
CA GLU A 106 -6.02 -11.56 22.46
C GLU A 106 -6.09 -11.92 23.95
N THR A 107 -6.65 -11.02 24.77
CA THR A 107 -6.92 -11.29 26.18
C THR A 107 -8.33 -10.89 26.56
N SER A 108 -8.87 -11.47 27.63
CA SER A 108 -10.19 -11.12 28.17
C SER A 108 -10.04 -10.61 29.58
N VAL A 109 -10.48 -9.38 29.82
CA VAL A 109 -10.56 -8.78 31.16
C VAL A 109 -12.03 -8.65 31.51
N GLU A 110 -12.46 -9.32 32.58
CA GLU A 110 -13.86 -9.29 33.07
C GLU A 110 -14.92 -9.65 32.01
N GLY A 111 -14.58 -10.54 31.08
CA GLY A 111 -15.48 -10.97 30.00
C GLY A 111 -15.61 -9.98 28.84
N ALA A 112 -14.91 -8.84 28.91
CA ALA A 112 -14.72 -7.95 27.77
C ALA A 112 -13.49 -8.40 26.98
N PHE A 113 -13.65 -8.46 25.66
CA PHE A 113 -12.56 -8.76 24.74
C PHE A 113 -11.63 -7.55 24.63
N VAL A 114 -10.34 -7.76 24.89
CA VAL A 114 -9.30 -6.73 24.84
C VAL A 114 -8.20 -7.17 23.87
N LEU A 115 -7.88 -6.27 22.94
CA LEU A 115 -6.72 -6.33 22.04
C LEU A 115 -5.59 -5.46 22.59
#